data_AF-A0A9P6XUG5-F1
#
_entry.id   AF-A0A9P6XUG5-F1
#
_cell.length_a   1.000
_cell.length_b   1.000
_cell.length_c   1.000
_cell.angle_alpha   90.00
_cell.angle_beta   90.00
_cell.angle_gamma   90.00
#
_symmetry.space_group_name_H-M   'P 1'
#
loop_
_entity.id
_entity.type
_entity.pdbx_description
1 polymer ?
#
loop_
_entity_poly.entity_id
_entity_poly.type
_entity_poly.pdbx_seq_one_letter_code
_entity_poly.pdbx_strand_id
1 'polypeptide(L)'
;MNRDQRSWFNEVLKGRNLVWSEVRKIIVKTYAAQDVAQELEYMDQLLSLKMVSTESIEAFTDRFQRIRRAAKWDDDIKTASIYKRALPAFLRQEVSRSLLNLGRDQQDSVAKVAAKARVVLSSNLCSEVSPSPRQDSELTFVEQLTGYN
;
A
#
# COMPACT_ATOMS: atom_id res chain seq x y z
N MET A 1 -24.62 -18.55 -14.24
CA MET A 1 -23.62 -19.64 -14.18
C MET A 1 -22.53 -19.32 -15.18
N ASN A 2 -21.28 -19.18 -14.73
CA ASN A 2 -20.17 -18.74 -15.58
C ASN A 2 -19.92 -19.77 -16.70
N ARG A 3 -19.43 -19.33 -17.88
CA ARG A 3 -19.19 -20.20 -19.05
C ARG A 3 -18.22 -21.33 -18.72
N ASP A 4 -17.25 -21.05 -17.87
CA ASP A 4 -16.22 -22.01 -17.44
C ASP A 4 -16.79 -23.08 -16.51
N GLN A 5 -17.70 -22.70 -15.60
CA GLN A 5 -18.39 -23.64 -14.70
C GLN A 5 -19.26 -24.62 -15.48
N ARG A 6 -19.94 -24.15 -16.54
CA ARG A 6 -20.77 -24.99 -17.40
C ARG A 6 -19.93 -25.96 -18.23
N SER A 7 -18.76 -25.53 -18.69
CA SER A 7 -17.82 -26.36 -19.45
C SER A 7 -17.21 -27.43 -18.54
N TRP A 8 -16.69 -27.04 -17.37
CA TRP A 8 -16.20 -27.98 -16.35
C TRP A 8 -17.25 -29.03 -15.95
N PHE A 9 -18.50 -28.61 -15.73
CA PHE A 9 -19.58 -29.54 -15.39
C PHE A 9 -19.79 -30.60 -16.48
N ASN A 10 -19.77 -30.17 -17.75
CA ASN A 10 -19.95 -31.07 -18.89
C ASN A 10 -18.80 -32.06 -19.06
N GLU A 11 -17.58 -31.68 -18.69
CA GLU A 11 -16.39 -32.54 -18.81
C GLU A 11 -16.23 -33.50 -17.62
N VAL A 12 -16.53 -33.00 -16.41
CA VAL A 12 -16.21 -33.72 -15.16
C VAL A 12 -17.38 -34.52 -14.62
N LEU A 13 -18.62 -34.07 -14.82
CA LEU A 13 -19.80 -34.67 -14.20
C LEU A 13 -20.80 -35.24 -15.20
N LYS A 14 -21.03 -34.56 -16.32
CA LYS A 14 -22.03 -35.00 -17.31
C LYS A 14 -21.66 -36.35 -17.93
N GLY A 15 -22.63 -37.26 -17.99
CA GLY A 15 -22.48 -38.58 -18.59
C GLY A 15 -21.79 -39.62 -17.70
N ARG A 16 -21.35 -39.25 -16.48
CA ARG A 16 -20.83 -40.21 -15.50
C ARG A 16 -21.96 -40.70 -14.59
N ASN A 17 -22.04 -42.00 -14.38
CA ASN A 17 -23.05 -42.61 -13.49
C ASN A 17 -22.56 -42.57 -12.04
N LEU A 18 -22.46 -41.37 -11.47
CA LEU A 18 -21.95 -41.13 -10.11
C LEU A 18 -23.10 -41.04 -9.11
N VAL A 19 -22.88 -41.57 -7.91
CA VAL A 19 -23.83 -41.38 -6.81
C VAL A 19 -23.69 -39.95 -6.27
N TRP A 20 -24.77 -39.38 -5.76
CA TRP A 20 -24.80 -37.98 -5.29
C TRP A 20 -23.69 -37.63 -4.29
N SER A 21 -23.30 -38.57 -3.42
CA SER A 21 -22.19 -38.40 -2.47
C SER A 21 -20.85 -38.15 -3.17
N GLU A 22 -20.59 -38.82 -4.29
CA GLU A 22 -19.37 -38.68 -5.08
C GLU A 22 -19.37 -37.36 -5.86
N VAL A 23 -20.51 -37.01 -6.46
CA VAL A 23 -20.71 -35.70 -7.12
C VAL A 23 -20.45 -34.57 -6.13
N ARG A 24 -21.04 -34.63 -4.94
CA ARG A 24 -20.82 -33.65 -3.87
C ARG A 24 -19.34 -33.57 -3.48
N LYS A 25 -18.66 -34.71 -3.32
CA LYS A 25 -17.23 -34.76 -2.97
C LYS A 25 -16.36 -34.08 -4.04
N ILE A 26 -16.65 -34.31 -5.31
CA ILE A 26 -15.93 -33.70 -6.44
C ILE A 26 -16.14 -32.18 -6.45
N ILE A 27 -17.39 -31.73 -6.37
CA ILE A 27 -17.73 -30.29 -6.32
C ILE A 27 -17.00 -29.61 -5.16
N VAL A 28 -17.13 -30.15 -3.94
CA VAL A 28 -16.49 -29.57 -2.75
C VAL A 28 -14.97 -29.51 -2.92
N LYS A 29 -14.34 -30.58 -3.41
CA LYS A 29 -12.89 -30.62 -3.61
C LYS A 29 -12.42 -29.58 -4.64
N THR A 30 -13.12 -29.45 -5.77
CA THR A 30 -12.74 -28.52 -6.83
C THR A 30 -12.88 -27.07 -6.38
N TYR A 31 -14.00 -26.70 -5.76
CA TYR A 31 -14.21 -25.33 -5.32
C TYR A 31 -13.35 -24.97 -4.09
N ALA A 32 -13.06 -25.92 -3.20
CA ALA A 32 -12.10 -25.71 -2.12
C ALA A 32 -10.68 -25.48 -2.66
N ALA A 33 -10.25 -26.23 -3.67
CA ALA A 33 -8.94 -26.02 -4.30
C ALA A 33 -8.86 -24.67 -5.04
N GLN A 34 -9.96 -24.24 -5.69
CA GLN A 34 -10.05 -22.91 -6.30
C GLN A 34 -9.97 -21.79 -5.27
N ASP A 35 -10.64 -21.94 -4.11
CA ASP A 35 -10.57 -20.96 -3.01
C ASP A 35 -9.13 -20.79 -2.51
N VAL A 36 -8.41 -21.90 -2.31
CA VAL A 36 -6.99 -21.87 -1.88
C VAL A 36 -6.10 -21.24 -2.95
N ALA A 37 -6.27 -21.58 -4.23
CA ALA A 37 -5.48 -21.00 -5.31
C ALA A 37 -5.71 -19.48 -5.42
N GLN A 38 -6.96 -19.05 -5.27
CA GLN A 38 -7.33 -17.64 -5.31
C GLN A 38 -6.78 -16.86 -4.12
N GLU A 39 -6.78 -17.45 -2.92
CA GLU A 39 -6.18 -16.86 -1.73
C GLU A 39 -4.67 -16.66 -1.91
N LEU A 40 -3.96 -17.67 -2.42
CA LEU A 40 -2.52 -17.58 -2.73
C LEU A 40 -2.21 -16.50 -3.76
N GLU A 41 -3.05 -16.35 -4.79
CA GLU A 41 -2.91 -15.29 -5.78
C GLU A 41 -3.02 -13.91 -5.13
N TYR A 42 -4.01 -13.69 -4.25
CA TYR A 42 -4.14 -12.43 -3.54
C TYR A 42 -2.98 -12.18 -2.55
N MET A 43 -2.41 -13.23 -1.95
CA MET A 43 -1.20 -13.10 -1.12
C MET A 43 -0.01 -12.61 -1.94
N ASP A 44 0.21 -13.18 -3.13
CA ASP A 44 1.29 -12.76 -4.04
C ASP A 44 1.09 -11.31 -4.50
N GLN A 45 -0.15 -10.95 -4.87
CA GLN A 45 -0.51 -9.57 -5.20
C GLN A 45 -0.26 -8.60 -4.04
N LEU A 46 -0.55 -9.00 -2.80
CA LEU A 46 -0.33 -8.13 -1.64
C LEU A 46 1.16 -7.90 -1.39
N LEU A 47 1.99 -8.94 -1.54
CA LEU A 47 3.43 -8.87 -1.32
C LEU A 47 4.17 -8.07 -2.41
N SER A 48 3.67 -8.14 -3.64
CA SER A 48 4.21 -7.39 -4.78
C SER A 48 3.64 -5.98 -4.93
N LEU A 49 2.60 -5.62 -4.16
CA LEU A 49 1.92 -4.34 -4.30
C LEU A 49 2.88 -3.16 -4.07
N LYS A 50 2.79 -2.18 -4.97
CA LYS A 50 3.45 -0.88 -4.85
C LYS A 50 2.46 0.25 -5.07
N MET A 51 2.72 1.35 -4.39
CA MET A 51 2.02 2.60 -4.62
C MET A 51 2.52 3.23 -5.94
N VAL A 52 1.60 3.59 -6.80
CA VAL A 52 1.83 4.32 -8.05
C VAL A 52 2.04 5.81 -7.72
N SER A 53 2.92 6.50 -8.45
CA SER A 53 3.24 7.91 -8.17
C SER A 53 2.06 8.87 -8.36
N THR A 54 1.08 8.50 -9.18
CA THR A 54 -0.09 9.32 -9.50
C THR A 54 -1.30 9.04 -8.62
N GLU A 55 -1.26 8.00 -7.79
CA GLU A 55 -2.38 7.66 -6.91
C GLU A 55 -2.24 8.35 -5.55
N SER A 56 -3.35 8.74 -4.92
CA SER A 56 -3.32 9.29 -3.56
C SER A 56 -3.08 8.19 -2.53
N ILE A 57 -2.67 8.58 -1.31
CA ILE A 57 -2.47 7.63 -0.22
C ILE A 57 -3.80 6.94 0.14
N GLU A 58 -4.93 7.64 0.08
CA GLU A 58 -6.26 7.07 0.31
C GLU A 58 -6.59 5.99 -0.73
N ALA A 59 -6.45 6.31 -2.01
CA ALA A 59 -6.73 5.37 -3.10
C ALA A 59 -5.83 4.12 -3.00
N PHE A 60 -4.54 4.32 -2.68
CA PHE A 60 -3.61 3.22 -2.44
C PHE A 60 -4.01 2.38 -1.21
N THR A 61 -4.37 3.02 -0.10
CA THR A 61 -4.80 2.35 1.14
C THR A 61 -6.01 1.48 0.89
N ASP A 62 -7.01 2.00 0.17
CA ASP A 62 -8.22 1.25 -0.16
C ASP A 62 -7.92 0.04 -1.04
N ARG A 63 -7.05 0.21 -2.05
CA ARG A 63 -6.60 -0.89 -2.91
C ARG A 63 -5.86 -1.96 -2.11
N PHE A 64 -4.92 -1.55 -1.26
CA PHE A 64 -4.19 -2.45 -0.38
C PHE A 64 -5.12 -3.22 0.56
N GLN A 65 -6.06 -2.54 1.23
CA GLN A 65 -6.99 -3.19 2.16
C GLN A 65 -8.00 -4.11 1.47
N ARG A 66 -8.38 -3.84 0.21
CA ARG A 66 -9.20 -4.77 -0.58
C ARG A 66 -8.45 -6.07 -0.84
N ILE A 67 -7.21 -5.99 -1.32
CA ILE A 67 -6.39 -7.18 -1.61
C ILE A 67 -6.08 -7.95 -0.31
N ARG A 68 -5.75 -7.25 0.78
CA ARG A 68 -5.55 -7.87 2.10
C ARG A 68 -6.75 -8.70 2.55
N ARG A 69 -7.97 -8.14 2.45
CA ARG A 69 -9.21 -8.84 2.82
C ARG A 69 -9.46 -10.05 1.93
N ALA A 70 -9.18 -9.93 0.63
CA ALA A 70 -9.31 -11.05 -0.32
C ALA A 70 -8.29 -12.17 -0.05
N ALA A 71 -7.08 -11.81 0.42
CA ALA A 71 -6.06 -12.74 0.90
C ALA A 71 -6.31 -13.29 2.32
N LYS A 72 -7.44 -12.93 2.96
CA LYS A 72 -7.78 -13.29 4.36
C LYS A 72 -6.67 -12.99 5.37
N TRP A 73 -5.82 -11.99 5.10
CA TRP A 73 -4.69 -11.65 5.95
C TRP A 73 -5.10 -10.64 7.02
N ASP A 74 -4.74 -10.87 8.28
CA ASP A 74 -4.98 -9.95 9.39
C ASP A 74 -4.36 -8.56 9.20
N ASP A 75 -5.00 -7.53 9.77
CA ASP A 75 -4.44 -6.17 9.85
C ASP A 75 -3.60 -6.06 11.13
N ASP A 76 -2.37 -6.56 11.06
CA ASP A 76 -1.41 -6.59 12.15
C ASP A 76 -0.13 -5.82 11.81
N ILE A 77 0.85 -5.85 12.72
CA ILE A 77 2.14 -5.19 12.55
C ILE A 77 2.92 -5.68 11.32
N LYS A 78 2.74 -6.94 10.90
CA LYS A 78 3.39 -7.49 9.70
C LYS A 78 2.77 -6.87 8.46
N THR A 79 1.44 -6.80 8.42
CA THR A 79 0.69 -6.16 7.34
C THR A 79 0.98 -4.66 7.25
N ALA A 80 1.05 -3.96 8.38
CA ALA A 80 1.47 -2.57 8.45
C ALA A 80 2.90 -2.36 7.91
N SER A 81 3.81 -3.29 8.21
CA SER A 81 5.18 -3.29 7.67
C SER A 81 5.23 -3.50 6.16
N ILE A 82 4.40 -4.42 5.63
CA ILE A 82 4.25 -4.64 4.17
C ILE A 82 3.72 -3.38 3.50
N TYR A 83 2.65 -2.78 4.04
CA TYR A 83 2.11 -1.51 3.56
C TYR A 83 3.18 -0.40 3.51
N LYS A 84 3.95 -0.24 4.58
CA LYS A 84 5.06 0.74 4.63
C LYS A 84 6.11 0.49 3.55
N ARG A 85 6.44 -0.77 3.24
CA ARG A 85 7.39 -1.14 2.17
C ARG A 85 6.82 -0.96 0.76
N ALA A 86 5.50 -0.88 0.65
CA ALA A 86 4.82 -0.63 -0.61
C ALA A 86 4.73 0.86 -0.97
N LEU A 87 4.93 1.75 0.00
CA LEU A 87 5.03 3.19 -0.22
C LEU A 87 6.28 3.57 -1.05
N PRO A 88 6.25 4.72 -1.75
CA PRO A 88 7.42 5.29 -2.41
C PRO A 88 8.56 5.53 -1.42
N ALA A 89 9.81 5.47 -1.91
CA ALA A 89 11.01 5.50 -1.06
C ALA A 89 11.06 6.70 -0.11
N PHE A 90 10.74 7.90 -0.61
CA PHE A 90 10.68 9.14 0.17
C PHE A 90 9.67 9.04 1.32
N LEU A 91 8.42 8.67 1.02
CA LEU A 91 7.38 8.50 2.04
C LEU A 91 7.75 7.42 3.06
N ARG A 92 8.31 6.30 2.60
CA ARG A 92 8.75 5.22 3.47
C ARG A 92 9.82 5.68 4.47
N GLN A 93 10.77 6.51 4.03
CA GLN A 93 11.81 7.06 4.90
C GLN A 93 11.21 7.99 5.95
N GLU A 94 10.41 8.96 5.53
CA GLU A 94 9.79 9.94 6.44
C GLU A 94 8.82 9.28 7.44
N VAL A 95 7.97 8.36 6.96
CA VAL A 95 7.12 7.55 7.84
C VAL A 95 7.97 6.74 8.81
N SER A 96 9.08 6.14 8.38
CA SER A 96 9.96 5.40 9.30
C SER A 96 10.58 6.31 10.34
N ARG A 97 11.03 7.52 9.97
CA ARG A 97 11.56 8.52 10.90
C ARG A 97 10.51 8.93 11.93
N SER A 98 9.28 9.21 11.49
CA SER A 98 8.16 9.55 12.36
C SER A 98 7.83 8.42 13.35
N LEU A 99 7.99 7.16 12.94
CA LEU A 99 7.71 5.98 13.76
C LEU A 99 8.81 5.59 14.74
N LEU A 100 10.04 6.13 14.64
CA LEU A 100 11.18 5.72 15.50
C LEU A 100 10.93 5.94 17.00
N ASN A 101 10.12 6.93 17.35
CA ASN A 101 9.83 7.29 18.74
C ASN A 101 8.44 6.85 19.21
N LEU A 102 7.72 6.07 18.38
CA LEU A 102 6.35 5.66 18.66
C LEU A 102 6.28 4.21 19.16
N GLY A 103 5.38 3.97 20.11
CA GLY A 103 5.08 2.62 20.60
C GLY A 103 4.58 1.69 19.48
N ARG A 104 4.72 0.36 19.67
CA ARG A 104 4.27 -0.63 18.68
C ARG A 104 2.76 -0.51 18.39
N ASP A 105 1.98 -0.14 19.39
CA ASP A 105 0.55 0.15 19.31
C ASP A 105 0.20 1.29 18.34
N GLN A 106 1.15 2.15 17.99
CA GLN A 106 0.93 3.27 17.08
C GLN A 106 1.22 2.95 15.61
N GLN A 107 1.69 1.73 15.33
CA GLN A 107 2.12 1.24 14.01
C GLN A 107 1.73 -0.22 13.76
N ASP A 108 0.75 -0.72 14.49
CA ASP A 108 0.27 -2.11 14.43
C ASP A 108 -0.81 -2.35 13.35
N SER A 109 -1.24 -1.31 12.63
CA SER A 109 -2.25 -1.43 11.58
C SER A 109 -1.96 -0.55 10.37
N VAL A 110 -2.50 -0.96 9.21
CA VAL A 110 -2.40 -0.22 7.95
C VAL A 110 -2.98 1.19 8.09
N ALA A 111 -4.14 1.32 8.74
CA ALA A 111 -4.80 2.62 8.91
C ALA A 111 -3.93 3.62 9.68
N LYS A 112 -3.22 3.16 10.72
CA LYS A 112 -2.32 4.02 11.50
C LYS A 112 -1.12 4.45 10.66
N VAL A 113 -0.47 3.53 9.94
CA VAL A 113 0.68 3.87 9.08
C VAL A 113 0.26 4.79 7.93
N ALA A 114 -0.91 4.55 7.31
CA ALA A 114 -1.47 5.40 6.27
C ALA A 114 -1.77 6.82 6.78
N ALA A 115 -2.32 6.96 8.00
CA ALA A 115 -2.51 8.27 8.62
C ALA A 115 -1.20 9.04 8.76
N LYS A 116 -0.11 8.37 9.20
CA LYS A 116 1.21 9.01 9.30
C LYS A 116 1.75 9.41 7.93
N ALA A 117 1.60 8.54 6.92
CA ALA A 117 2.01 8.87 5.55
C ALA A 117 1.31 10.12 5.02
N ARG A 118 0.02 10.30 5.32
CA ARG A 118 -0.73 11.52 4.95
C ARG A 118 -0.20 12.76 5.64
N VAL A 119 0.05 12.70 6.95
CA VAL A 119 0.63 13.85 7.69
C VAL A 119 1.97 14.25 7.09
N VAL A 120 2.85 13.27 6.83
CA VAL A 120 4.15 13.49 6.19
C VAL A 120 3.99 14.17 4.83
N LEU A 121 3.09 13.67 3.96
CA LEU A 121 2.90 14.23 2.63
C LEU A 121 2.42 15.69 2.71
N SER A 122 1.46 15.98 3.58
CA SER A 122 0.92 17.33 3.78
C SER A 122 1.95 18.30 4.37
N SER A 123 2.80 17.83 5.30
CA SER A 123 3.85 18.67 5.88
C SER A 123 4.92 19.06 4.86
N ASN A 124 5.30 18.15 3.96
CA ASN A 124 6.27 18.45 2.90
C ASN A 124 5.72 19.43 1.86
N LEU A 125 4.44 19.31 1.49
CA LEU A 125 3.77 20.26 0.60
C LEU A 125 3.68 21.68 1.23
N CYS A 126 3.57 21.78 2.56
CA CYS A 126 3.54 23.05 3.27
C CYS A 126 4.92 23.72 3.36
N SER A 127 6.00 22.93 3.42
CA SER A 127 7.38 23.43 3.47
C SER A 127 7.88 23.98 2.13
N GLU A 128 7.36 23.53 0.98
CA GLU A 128 7.75 24.06 -0.34
C GLU A 128 7.12 25.42 -0.69
N VAL A 129 6.13 25.90 0.08
CA VAL A 129 5.39 27.17 -0.21
C VAL A 129 5.84 28.33 0.70
N SER A 130 7.08 28.31 1.18
CA SER A 130 7.68 29.51 1.79
C SER A 130 8.54 30.24 0.75
N PRO A 131 8.04 31.29 0.08
CA PRO A 131 8.94 32.18 -0.66
C PRO A 131 9.84 32.85 0.38
N SER A 132 11.10 32.42 0.41
CA SER A 132 12.14 33.12 1.17
C SER A 132 12.15 34.59 0.73
N PRO A 133 11.98 35.55 1.66
CA PRO A 133 12.21 36.95 1.32
C PRO A 133 13.72 37.08 1.09
N ARG A 134 14.12 37.25 -0.17
CA ARG A 134 15.46 37.67 -0.53
C ARG A 134 15.75 38.96 0.25
N GLN A 135 16.62 38.88 1.24
CA GLN A 135 17.24 40.04 1.85
C GLN A 135 18.30 40.56 0.88
N ASP A 136 17.89 41.37 -0.09
CA ASP A 136 18.79 42.28 -0.78
C ASP A 136 19.08 43.44 0.18
N SER A 137 20.11 43.27 1.01
CA SER A 137 20.72 44.37 1.75
C SER A 137 21.93 44.89 0.97
N GLU A 138 21.68 45.55 -0.17
CA GLU A 138 22.64 46.49 -0.73
C GLU A 138 22.43 47.85 -0.06
N LEU A 139 23.24 48.13 0.97
CA LEU A 139 23.38 49.45 1.56
C LEU A 139 24.58 50.16 0.92
N THR A 140 24.26 51.29 0.32
CA THR A 140 25.11 52.28 -0.34
C THR A 140 26.25 52.83 0.52
N PHE A 141 27.43 52.91 -0.10
CA PHE A 141 28.37 54.06 -0.15
C PHE A 141 28.58 54.90 1.12
N VAL A 142 29.79 54.82 1.71
CA VAL A 142 30.45 55.95 2.39
C VAL A 142 31.96 55.90 2.14
N GLU A 143 32.48 57.04 1.67
CA GLU A 143 33.89 57.39 1.50
C GLU A 143 34.76 57.12 2.74
N GLN A 144 36.00 56.68 2.54
CA GLN A 144 37.11 57.07 3.41
C GLN A 144 38.43 57.16 2.60
N LEU A 145 38.87 58.41 2.41
CA LEU A 145 40.22 58.81 2.04
C LEU A 145 41.18 58.50 3.20
N THR A 146 42.37 57.95 2.92
CA THR A 146 43.70 58.48 3.33
C THR A 146 44.84 57.45 3.11
N GLY A 147 45.81 57.80 2.26
CA GLY A 147 47.25 57.86 2.58
C GLY A 147 48.14 56.59 2.68
N TYR A 148 49.34 56.71 2.07
CA TYR A 148 50.57 55.88 2.11
C TYR A 148 50.62 54.67 1.15
N ASN A 149 51.54 54.53 0.20
CA ASN A 149 52.79 55.22 -0.20
C ASN A 149 52.85 55.35 -1.74
#